data_AF-A0A9P7BX53-F1
#
_entry.id   AF-A0A9P7BX53-F1
#
_cell.length_a   1.000
_cell.length_b   1.000
_cell.length_c   1.000
_cell.angle_alpha   90.00
_cell.angle_beta   90.00
_cell.angle_gamma   90.00
#
_symmetry.space_group_name_H-M   'P 1'
#
loop_
_entity.id
_entity.type
_entity.pdbx_description
1 polymer ?
#
loop_
_entity_poly.entity_id
_entity_poly.type
_entity_poly.pdbx_seq_one_letter_code
_entity_poly.pdbx_strand_id
1 'polypeptide(L)'
;MKFITIASSALLALALGTEMASAAECSKLYGQCGGKNWNGPTCCESGSTCKVSNDYYSQCLHSGNSDNKPSESGHKKTATAAHKKHTTAPTKKTASSPSGKYSVVSGGASGTAATTQYWDCCKASCSWPGRAKVSSPVKSCSKDGVSVLSDSNVLSVCNGGNSYMCNDNQPWAVNDNLAYGFAAAVMGGSDESRLCCSCYELTFTSTAVAGKKMVVQVTNTGVYPEANHFDLQSPGGGVGIFNGCTNQWGAPKDGWGKRYGGISSASECASLPPQLQAGCHWRFNWFKNADNPSVTFKEVTCPKEITAKTGCVRK
;
A
#
# COMPACT_ATOMS: atom_id res chain seq x y z
N MET A 1 85.44 -20.72 -14.52
CA MET A 1 84.74 -19.69 -15.34
C MET A 1 83.33 -20.19 -15.55
N LYS A 2 82.22 -19.59 -15.12
CA LYS A 2 81.90 -18.25 -14.63
C LYS A 2 80.86 -18.39 -13.51
N PHE A 3 81.04 -17.58 -12.47
CA PHE A 3 80.00 -17.18 -11.52
C PHE A 3 78.88 -16.43 -12.27
N ILE A 4 77.65 -16.47 -11.75
CA ILE A 4 76.79 -15.30 -11.51
C ILE A 4 75.67 -15.73 -10.55
N THR A 5 75.84 -15.31 -9.30
CA THR A 5 74.82 -15.03 -8.29
C THR A 5 73.89 -13.92 -8.79
N ILE A 6 72.57 -14.05 -8.63
CA ILE A 6 71.65 -12.91 -8.63
C ILE A 6 70.84 -12.95 -7.33
N ALA A 7 70.97 -11.85 -6.60
CA ALA A 7 70.43 -11.59 -5.29
C ALA A 7 68.98 -11.11 -5.32
N SER A 8 68.34 -11.25 -4.15
CA SER A 8 67.38 -10.34 -3.52
C SER A 8 66.47 -9.47 -4.37
N SER A 9 65.16 -9.56 -4.11
CA SER A 9 64.38 -8.42 -3.58
C SER A 9 63.00 -8.91 -3.11
N ALA A 10 62.82 -9.01 -1.79
CA ALA A 10 61.51 -9.04 -1.18
C ALA A 10 60.90 -7.63 -1.27
N LEU A 11 59.73 -7.50 -1.91
CA LEU A 11 58.87 -6.34 -1.71
C LEU A 11 57.70 -6.75 -0.83
N LEU A 12 57.81 -6.34 0.44
CA LEU A 12 56.72 -6.31 1.40
C LEU A 12 55.90 -5.03 1.13
N ALA A 13 54.78 -5.15 0.43
CA ALA A 13 53.85 -4.04 0.25
C ALA A 13 52.90 -3.95 1.45
N LEU A 14 53.22 -3.06 2.39
CA LEU A 14 52.28 -2.58 3.41
C LEU A 14 51.25 -1.65 2.72
N ALA A 15 50.07 -2.19 2.41
CA ALA A 15 48.92 -1.38 2.03
C ALA A 15 48.30 -0.77 3.29
N LEU A 16 48.61 0.49 3.55
CA LEU A 16 47.90 1.34 4.51
C LEU A 16 46.47 1.56 3.99
N GLY A 17 45.50 1.31 4.86
CA GLY A 17 44.08 1.49 4.59
C GLY A 17 43.75 2.93 4.22
N THR A 18 43.09 3.10 3.09
CA THR A 18 42.32 4.30 2.76
C THR A 18 40.86 4.02 3.12
N GLU A 19 40.45 4.40 4.32
CA GLU A 19 39.04 4.55 4.65
C GLU A 19 38.50 5.76 3.88
N MET A 20 37.85 5.49 2.76
CA MET A 20 36.97 6.47 2.11
C MET A 20 35.77 6.68 3.04
N ALA A 21 35.83 7.69 3.90
CA ALA A 21 34.66 8.26 4.53
C ALA A 21 33.79 8.90 3.43
N SER A 22 32.89 8.10 2.85
CA SER A 22 31.76 8.61 2.09
C SER A 22 30.97 9.52 3.02
N ALA A 23 30.76 10.77 2.62
CA ALA A 23 29.79 11.64 3.27
C ALA A 23 28.42 10.96 3.12
N ALA A 24 27.95 10.31 4.18
CA ALA A 24 26.67 9.60 4.16
C ALA A 24 25.56 10.62 3.91
N GLU A 25 25.02 10.64 2.68
CA GLU A 25 23.81 11.39 2.37
C GLU A 25 22.68 10.96 3.32
N CYS A 26 21.90 11.92 3.82
CA CYS A 26 20.79 11.58 4.69
C CYS A 26 19.80 10.65 4.00
N SER A 27 19.24 9.73 4.77
CA SER A 27 18.25 8.79 4.28
C SER A 27 17.04 9.53 3.73
N LYS A 28 16.55 9.07 2.57
CA LYS A 28 15.33 9.57 1.95
C LYS A 28 14.13 9.35 2.86
N LEU A 29 13.06 10.10 2.63
CA LEU A 29 11.77 9.86 3.25
C LEU A 29 11.38 8.37 3.09
N TYR A 30 10.97 7.76 4.20
CA TYR A 30 10.70 6.33 4.37
C TYR A 30 11.92 5.39 4.30
N GLY A 31 13.14 5.92 4.15
CA GLY A 31 14.38 5.13 4.27
C GLY A 31 14.78 4.88 5.74
N GLN A 32 15.65 3.90 5.95
CA GLN A 32 16.18 3.55 7.28
C GLN A 32 17.21 4.58 7.74
N CYS A 33 17.06 5.05 8.97
CA CYS A 33 17.89 6.07 9.59
C CYS A 33 18.48 5.64 10.95
N GLY A 34 18.39 4.36 11.30
CA GLY A 34 18.90 3.85 12.56
C GLY A 34 18.52 2.40 12.85
N GLY A 35 19.09 1.86 13.92
CA GLY A 35 18.90 0.47 14.39
C GLY A 35 20.21 -0.20 14.83
N LYS A 36 20.12 -1.21 15.71
CA LYS A 36 21.25 -2.08 16.05
C LYS A 36 21.85 -2.68 14.77
N ASN A 37 23.17 -2.56 14.62
CA ASN A 37 23.97 -2.98 13.46
C ASN A 37 23.70 -2.22 12.14
N TRP A 38 23.01 -1.07 12.18
CA TRP A 38 22.85 -0.21 11.00
C TRP A 38 24.12 0.61 10.75
N ASN A 39 24.75 0.40 9.59
CA ASN A 39 25.95 1.13 9.15
C ASN A 39 25.64 2.23 8.12
N GLY A 40 24.36 2.52 7.86
CA GLY A 40 23.94 3.53 6.89
C GLY A 40 23.66 4.90 7.53
N PRO A 41 23.06 5.83 6.76
CA PRO A 41 22.79 7.19 7.23
C PRO A 41 21.93 7.20 8.49
N THR A 42 22.24 8.09 9.43
CA THR A 42 21.47 8.27 10.67
C THR A 42 20.62 9.55 10.68
N CYS A 43 20.74 10.36 9.62
CA CYS A 43 19.94 11.54 9.38
C CYS A 43 18.91 11.29 8.28
N CYS A 44 17.91 12.17 8.20
CA CYS A 44 16.84 12.12 7.23
C CYS A 44 16.84 13.36 6.33
N GLU A 45 16.36 13.23 5.10
CA GLU A 45 16.24 14.38 4.19
C GLU A 45 15.33 15.47 4.77
N SER A 46 15.60 16.73 4.40
CA SER A 46 14.87 17.90 4.88
C SER A 46 13.35 17.72 4.78
N GLY A 47 12.64 17.99 5.88
CA GLY A 47 11.19 17.77 5.98
C GLY A 47 10.79 16.41 6.56
N SER A 48 11.76 15.56 6.93
CA SER A 48 11.53 14.30 7.61
C SER A 48 12.40 14.13 8.88
N THR A 49 11.93 13.31 9.82
CA THR A 49 12.59 13.00 11.09
C THR A 49 12.76 11.50 11.23
N CYS A 50 13.91 11.07 11.73
CA CYS A 50 14.15 9.67 12.05
C CYS A 50 13.29 9.25 13.25
N LYS A 51 12.34 8.35 13.03
CA LYS A 51 11.47 7.79 14.08
C LYS A 51 11.87 6.34 14.35
N VAL A 52 12.22 6.06 15.60
CA VAL A 52 12.53 4.70 16.06
C VAL A 52 11.26 3.84 15.96
N SER A 53 11.36 2.71 15.26
CA SER A 53 10.29 1.73 15.15
C SER A 53 10.53 0.57 16.13
N ASN A 54 11.78 0.08 16.20
CA ASN A 54 12.25 -0.88 17.18
C ASN A 54 13.79 -0.82 17.33
N ASP A 55 14.34 -1.67 18.18
CA ASP A 55 15.78 -1.77 18.48
C ASP A 55 16.69 -1.89 17.25
N TYR A 56 16.21 -2.52 16.18
CA TYR A 56 16.99 -2.81 14.97
C TYR A 56 16.61 -1.92 13.79
N TYR A 57 15.60 -1.05 13.93
CA TYR A 57 15.06 -0.29 12.81
C TYR A 57 14.45 1.07 13.22
N SER A 58 14.92 2.13 12.59
CA SER A 58 14.35 3.48 12.64
C SER A 58 14.15 4.00 11.22
N GLN A 59 13.07 4.75 10.96
CA GLN A 59 12.69 5.19 9.61
C GLN A 59 12.45 6.71 9.53
N CYS A 60 12.86 7.32 8.43
CA CYS A 60 12.55 8.72 8.14
C CYS A 60 11.06 8.90 7.84
N LEU A 61 10.34 9.63 8.68
CA LEU A 61 8.93 9.95 8.47
C LEU A 61 8.74 11.47 8.35
N HIS A 62 7.69 11.93 7.67
CA HIS A 62 7.42 13.37 7.53
C HIS A 62 7.34 14.06 8.90
N SER A 63 8.02 15.20 9.02
CA SER A 63 7.96 16.07 10.18
C SER A 63 6.65 16.88 10.17
N GLY A 64 5.52 16.20 10.42
CA GLY A 64 4.28 16.86 10.82
C GLY A 64 4.35 17.21 12.31
N ASN A 65 4.05 18.46 12.65
CA ASN A 65 3.98 19.04 14.01
C ASN A 65 3.87 18.01 15.17
N SER A 66 4.88 18.05 16.03
CA SER A 66 4.99 17.53 17.40
C SER A 66 3.74 17.88 18.26
N ASP A 67 3.33 17.17 19.32
CA ASP A 67 4.04 16.55 20.44
C ASP A 67 3.10 15.54 21.17
N ASN A 68 3.66 14.50 21.79
CA ASN A 68 3.42 14.23 23.23
C ASN A 68 4.30 13.10 23.75
N LYS A 69 5.34 13.50 24.49
CA LYS A 69 6.07 12.70 25.47
C LYS A 69 5.19 12.49 26.72
N PRO A 70 5.29 11.36 27.44
CA PRO A 70 4.65 11.21 28.74
C PRO A 70 5.51 11.83 29.87
N SER A 71 4.87 12.53 30.81
CA SER A 71 5.38 12.70 32.18
C SER A 71 4.28 13.16 33.12
N GLU A 72 4.28 12.56 34.31
CA GLU A 72 3.33 12.68 35.41
C GLU A 72 3.33 14.02 36.18
N SER A 73 2.19 14.21 36.86
CA SER A 73 1.96 14.80 38.19
C SER A 73 1.93 16.32 38.38
N GLY A 74 0.84 16.79 39.02
CA GLY A 74 0.74 18.14 39.58
C GLY A 74 -0.70 18.62 39.83
N HIS A 75 -1.34 18.14 40.89
CA HIS A 75 -2.58 18.71 41.43
C HIS A 75 -2.39 20.18 41.86
N LYS A 76 -3.23 21.11 41.37
CA LYS A 76 -3.84 22.13 42.25
C LYS A 76 -5.10 22.75 41.63
N LYS A 77 -6.15 22.73 42.43
CA LYS A 77 -7.47 23.37 42.22
C LYS A 77 -7.31 24.89 42.01
N THR A 78 -8.21 25.51 41.23
CA THR A 78 -9.04 26.68 41.66
C THR A 78 -10.16 26.99 40.65
N ALA A 79 -11.29 27.35 41.26
CA ALA A 79 -12.60 27.84 40.84
C ALA A 79 -12.83 28.62 39.52
N THR A 80 -13.91 28.20 38.86
CA THR A 80 -15.12 28.95 38.43
C THR A 80 -15.02 30.22 37.58
N ALA A 81 -15.62 30.17 36.38
CA ALA A 81 -16.54 31.20 35.90
C ALA A 81 -17.56 30.58 34.92
N ALA A 82 -18.84 30.70 35.27
CA ALA A 82 -19.98 30.23 34.48
C ALA A 82 -20.19 31.10 33.23
N HIS A 83 -20.47 30.48 32.08
CA HIS A 83 -21.10 31.18 30.95
C HIS A 83 -22.24 30.35 30.33
N LYS A 84 -23.28 31.10 29.99
CA LYS A 84 -24.69 30.79 29.75
C LYS A 84 -24.98 29.59 28.82
N LYS A 85 -26.01 28.82 29.21
CA LYS A 85 -26.82 27.95 28.35
C LYS A 85 -27.38 28.78 27.19
N HIS A 86 -27.11 28.35 25.97
CA HIS A 86 -27.95 28.66 24.82
C HIS A 86 -28.50 27.35 24.23
N THR A 87 -29.80 27.20 24.33
CA THR A 87 -30.61 26.13 23.75
C THR A 87 -30.80 26.44 22.26
N THR A 88 -30.39 25.53 21.39
CA THR A 88 -30.85 25.49 19.98
C THR A 88 -31.11 24.04 19.58
N ALA A 89 -32.30 23.85 18.99
CA ALA A 89 -32.91 22.60 18.56
C ALA A 89 -32.12 21.88 17.42
N PRO A 90 -32.42 20.60 17.13
CA PRO A 90 -31.53 19.74 16.34
C PRO A 90 -31.72 19.97 14.84
N THR A 91 -30.76 20.63 14.20
CA THR A 91 -30.65 20.62 12.74
C THR A 91 -29.90 19.37 12.28
N LYS A 92 -30.60 18.56 11.48
CA LYS A 92 -30.14 17.37 10.76
C LYS A 92 -28.87 17.70 9.96
N LYS A 93 -27.69 17.36 10.51
CA LYS A 93 -26.40 17.49 9.81
C LYS A 93 -26.18 16.27 8.92
N THR A 94 -26.26 16.49 7.61
CA THR A 94 -25.73 15.59 6.58
C THR A 94 -24.26 15.30 6.89
N ALA A 95 -23.91 14.02 6.99
CA ALA A 95 -22.57 13.56 7.29
C ALA A 95 -21.58 14.05 6.22
N SER A 96 -20.73 15.01 6.59
CA SER A 96 -19.61 15.48 5.78
C SER A 96 -18.49 14.44 5.83
N SER A 97 -18.06 13.99 4.65
CA SER A 97 -16.90 13.12 4.48
C SER A 97 -15.63 13.79 5.04
N PRO A 98 -14.67 13.04 5.60
CA PRO A 98 -13.39 13.61 5.95
C PRO A 98 -12.65 13.99 4.67
N SER A 99 -12.41 15.28 4.47
CA SER A 99 -11.55 15.92 3.46
C SER A 99 -12.04 15.91 2.00
N GLY A 100 -12.18 17.09 1.40
CA GLY A 100 -12.71 17.32 0.04
C GLY A 100 -11.87 16.81 -1.14
N LYS A 101 -11.38 15.57 -1.06
CA LYS A 101 -10.58 14.91 -2.12
C LYS A 101 -11.42 14.05 -3.06
N TYR A 102 -12.61 13.64 -2.62
CA TYR A 102 -13.60 12.90 -3.41
C TYR A 102 -15.01 13.25 -2.93
N SER A 103 -16.00 12.96 -3.76
CA SER A 103 -17.42 13.25 -3.52
C SER A 103 -18.28 12.08 -3.94
N VAL A 104 -19.41 11.88 -3.28
CA VAL A 104 -20.39 10.86 -3.69
C VAL A 104 -20.88 11.16 -5.11
N VAL A 105 -20.94 10.14 -5.96
CA VAL A 105 -21.54 10.26 -7.29
C VAL A 105 -23.05 10.25 -7.16
N SER A 106 -23.72 11.30 -7.63
CA SER A 106 -25.19 11.38 -7.60
C SER A 106 -25.79 10.26 -8.45
N GLY A 107 -26.72 9.48 -7.88
CA GLY A 107 -27.26 8.28 -8.52
C GLY A 107 -26.24 7.13 -8.69
N GLY A 108 -25.05 7.25 -8.09
CA GLY A 108 -24.02 6.23 -8.12
C GLY A 108 -24.43 4.98 -7.34
N ALA A 109 -23.79 3.85 -7.66
CA ALA A 109 -24.12 2.58 -7.01
C ALA A 109 -23.80 2.63 -5.50
N SER A 110 -24.65 2.02 -4.69
CA SER A 110 -24.45 1.89 -3.25
C SER A 110 -25.12 0.63 -2.72
N GLY A 111 -24.70 0.16 -1.55
CA GLY A 111 -25.27 -1.05 -0.94
C GLY A 111 -24.36 -1.66 0.11
N THR A 112 -24.55 -2.95 0.35
CA THR A 112 -23.67 -3.79 1.18
C THR A 112 -22.86 -4.74 0.30
N ALA A 113 -21.65 -5.06 0.73
CA ALA A 113 -20.80 -6.04 0.06
C ALA A 113 -20.00 -6.87 1.07
N ALA A 114 -19.63 -8.08 0.66
CA ALA A 114 -18.58 -8.86 1.29
C ALA A 114 -17.20 -8.36 0.82
N THR A 115 -16.15 -8.71 1.55
CA THR A 115 -14.77 -8.47 1.10
C THR A 115 -13.90 -9.69 1.30
N THR A 116 -12.89 -9.84 0.45
CA THR A 116 -11.73 -10.71 0.66
C THR A 116 -10.45 -9.93 0.44
N GLN A 117 -9.31 -10.60 0.47
CA GLN A 117 -8.00 -10.03 0.13
C GLN A 117 -7.29 -10.94 -0.86
N TYR A 118 -6.57 -10.33 -1.81
CA TYR A 118 -5.75 -11.08 -2.76
C TYR A 118 -4.54 -10.27 -3.24
N TRP A 119 -3.54 -11.00 -3.75
CA TRP A 119 -2.48 -10.47 -4.58
C TRP A 119 -1.90 -11.61 -5.41
N ASP A 120 -2.32 -11.72 -6.66
CA ASP A 120 -1.94 -12.81 -7.57
C ASP A 120 -0.87 -12.41 -8.60
N CYS A 121 -0.46 -11.13 -8.58
CA CYS A 121 0.48 -10.51 -9.52
C CYS A 121 0.02 -10.46 -10.98
N CYS A 122 -1.19 -10.92 -11.29
CA CYS A 122 -1.72 -10.95 -12.66
C CYS A 122 -1.93 -9.53 -13.18
N LYS A 123 -1.83 -9.35 -14.50
CA LYS A 123 -2.38 -8.16 -15.15
C LYS A 123 -3.87 -8.06 -14.82
N ALA A 124 -4.29 -6.93 -14.24
CA ALA A 124 -5.68 -6.70 -13.87
C ALA A 124 -6.57 -6.55 -15.11
N SER A 125 -7.83 -7.00 -15.05
CA SER A 125 -8.74 -7.03 -16.20
C SER A 125 -9.00 -5.65 -16.80
N CYS A 126 -9.08 -4.59 -15.99
CA CYS A 126 -9.25 -3.21 -16.48
C CYS A 126 -8.00 -2.62 -17.12
N SER A 127 -6.90 -3.38 -17.19
CA SER A 127 -5.69 -3.02 -17.94
C SER A 127 -5.78 -3.37 -19.42
N TRP A 128 -6.85 -4.03 -19.85
CA TRP A 128 -7.13 -4.30 -21.26
C TRP A 128 -7.82 -3.10 -21.93
N PRO A 129 -7.46 -2.76 -23.18
CA PRO A 129 -8.20 -1.78 -23.97
C PRO A 129 -9.69 -2.17 -24.13
N GLY A 130 -10.55 -1.16 -24.26
CA GLY A 130 -11.96 -1.36 -24.58
C GLY A 130 -12.85 -1.89 -23.45
N ARG A 131 -12.30 -2.12 -22.24
CA ARG A 131 -13.08 -2.65 -21.10
C ARG A 131 -14.09 -1.65 -20.55
N ALA A 132 -13.78 -0.36 -20.59
CA ALA A 132 -14.67 0.73 -20.21
C ALA A 132 -14.30 2.02 -20.97
N LYS A 133 -15.19 3.03 -20.92
CA LYS A 133 -14.91 4.37 -21.43
C LYS A 133 -14.02 5.14 -20.43
N VAL A 134 -12.72 5.13 -20.67
CA VAL A 134 -11.71 5.69 -19.77
C VAL A 134 -10.68 6.56 -20.51
N SER A 135 -9.88 7.32 -19.77
CA SER A 135 -8.72 8.08 -20.27
C SER A 135 -7.69 7.16 -20.91
N SER A 136 -7.32 6.11 -20.19
CA SER A 136 -6.48 4.98 -20.59
C SER A 136 -6.85 3.78 -19.73
N PRO A 137 -6.57 2.53 -20.16
CA PRO A 137 -6.69 1.37 -19.28
C PRO A 137 -5.84 1.53 -18.01
N VAL A 138 -6.11 0.70 -17.00
CA VAL A 138 -5.22 0.59 -15.83
C VAL A 138 -3.82 0.22 -16.33
N LYS A 139 -2.80 0.94 -15.85
CA LYS A 139 -1.41 0.61 -16.15
C LYS A 139 -1.08 -0.80 -15.68
N SER A 140 -0.36 -1.51 -16.52
CA SER A 140 0.29 -2.77 -16.16
C SER A 140 1.80 -2.60 -16.27
N CYS A 141 2.54 -3.39 -15.50
CA CYS A 141 3.97 -3.24 -15.38
C CYS A 141 4.71 -4.46 -15.93
N SER A 142 5.99 -4.24 -16.23
CA SER A 142 6.95 -5.31 -16.49
C SER A 142 7.20 -6.14 -15.23
N LYS A 143 8.04 -7.17 -15.32
CA LYS A 143 8.35 -8.08 -14.22
C LYS A 143 8.84 -7.37 -12.95
N ASP A 144 9.54 -6.26 -13.08
CA ASP A 144 9.99 -5.43 -11.95
C ASP A 144 8.84 -4.80 -11.13
N GLY A 145 7.62 -4.80 -11.66
CA GLY A 145 6.44 -4.19 -11.07
C GLY A 145 6.47 -2.65 -11.06
N VAL A 146 7.41 -2.01 -11.76
CA VAL A 146 7.59 -0.55 -11.78
C VAL A 146 7.56 0.01 -13.21
N SER A 147 8.25 -0.65 -14.15
CA SER A 147 8.33 -0.20 -15.53
C SER A 147 6.98 -0.41 -16.21
N VAL A 148 6.25 0.69 -16.43
CA VAL A 148 4.93 0.67 -17.07
C VAL A 148 5.07 0.23 -18.52
N LEU A 149 4.26 -0.74 -18.93
CA LEU A 149 4.20 -1.20 -20.31
C LEU A 149 3.42 -0.21 -21.17
N SER A 150 4.01 0.24 -22.27
CA SER A 150 3.37 1.17 -23.21
C SER A 150 2.26 0.52 -24.02
N ASP A 151 2.38 -0.79 -24.32
CA ASP A 151 1.34 -1.55 -25.01
C ASP A 151 0.44 -2.27 -23.99
N SER A 152 -0.82 -1.84 -23.94
CA SER A 152 -1.86 -2.45 -23.09
C SER A 152 -2.33 -3.81 -23.61
N ASN A 153 -1.87 -4.30 -24.76
CA ASN A 153 -2.21 -5.62 -25.30
C ASN A 153 -1.23 -6.72 -24.87
N VAL A 154 -0.13 -6.39 -24.18
CA VAL A 154 0.81 -7.41 -23.66
C VAL A 154 0.04 -8.39 -22.77
N LEU A 155 0.19 -9.68 -23.06
CA LEU A 155 -0.49 -10.76 -22.34
C LEU A 155 -0.12 -10.76 -20.85
N SER A 156 -1.10 -11.09 -20.00
CA SER A 156 -0.89 -11.27 -18.56
C SER A 156 0.11 -12.39 -18.30
N VAL A 157 0.95 -12.27 -17.27
CA VAL A 157 1.77 -13.38 -16.76
C VAL A 157 0.93 -14.62 -16.44
N CYS A 158 -0.31 -14.43 -15.99
CA CYS A 158 -1.23 -15.52 -15.66
C CYS A 158 -1.82 -16.23 -16.90
N ASN A 159 -1.47 -15.74 -18.10
CA ASN A 159 -1.79 -16.33 -19.39
C ASN A 159 -0.53 -16.47 -20.27
N GLY A 160 0.64 -16.64 -19.66
CA GLY A 160 1.91 -16.89 -20.37
C GLY A 160 2.59 -15.66 -20.96
N GLY A 161 2.15 -14.45 -20.60
CA GLY A 161 2.74 -13.19 -21.05
C GLY A 161 3.70 -12.54 -20.05
N ASN A 162 3.98 -11.25 -20.27
CA ASN A 162 4.97 -10.47 -19.50
C ASN A 162 4.38 -9.18 -18.91
N SER A 163 3.06 -9.13 -18.75
CA SER A 163 2.34 -8.03 -18.09
C SER A 163 1.89 -8.45 -16.69
N TYR A 164 2.18 -7.60 -15.71
CA TYR A 164 1.99 -7.83 -14.29
C TYR A 164 1.20 -6.68 -13.66
N MET A 165 0.64 -6.92 -12.47
CA MET A 165 0.16 -5.82 -11.63
C MET A 165 1.32 -4.92 -11.21
N CYS A 166 1.11 -3.60 -11.24
CA CYS A 166 2.10 -2.63 -10.79
C CYS A 166 2.21 -2.63 -9.26
N ASN A 167 3.41 -2.46 -8.73
CA ASN A 167 3.69 -2.41 -7.30
C ASN A 167 2.94 -1.24 -6.64
N ASP A 168 2.71 -0.13 -7.33
CA ASP A 168 2.02 1.01 -6.74
C ASP A 168 0.50 0.84 -6.61
N ASN A 169 -0.07 -0.27 -7.11
CA ASN A 169 -1.45 -0.71 -6.87
C ASN A 169 -1.64 -1.42 -5.51
N GLN A 170 -0.80 -1.08 -4.53
CA GLN A 170 -0.92 -1.50 -3.14
C GLN A 170 -1.84 -0.56 -2.34
N PRO A 171 -2.42 -1.02 -1.22
CA PRO A 171 -3.22 -0.19 -0.33
C PRO A 171 -2.32 0.63 0.61
N TRP A 172 -2.81 1.78 1.07
CA TRP A 172 -2.10 2.63 2.03
C TRP A 172 -3.05 3.39 2.95
N ALA A 173 -2.58 3.68 4.16
CA ALA A 173 -3.30 4.54 5.10
C ALA A 173 -3.13 6.02 4.69
N VAL A 174 -4.23 6.76 4.61
CA VAL A 174 -4.23 8.23 4.50
C VAL A 174 -4.15 8.85 5.90
N ASN A 175 -4.87 8.25 6.85
CA ASN A 175 -4.83 8.52 8.29
C ASN A 175 -5.44 7.30 9.02
N ASP A 176 -5.61 7.38 10.33
CA ASP A 176 -6.12 6.25 11.14
C ASP A 176 -7.52 5.76 10.73
N ASN A 177 -8.34 6.61 10.10
CA ASN A 177 -9.73 6.30 9.76
C ASN A 177 -10.00 6.17 8.26
N LEU A 178 -9.03 6.52 7.42
CA LEU A 178 -9.15 6.46 5.97
C LEU A 178 -7.93 5.77 5.35
N ALA A 179 -8.18 4.76 4.52
CA ALA A 179 -7.20 4.18 3.61
C ALA A 179 -7.63 4.38 2.15
N TYR A 180 -6.66 4.30 1.25
CA TYR A 180 -6.89 4.18 -0.18
C TYR A 180 -6.31 2.87 -0.69
N GLY A 181 -6.81 2.41 -1.83
CA GLY A 181 -6.29 1.21 -2.47
C GLY A 181 -7.07 0.82 -3.70
N PHE A 182 -7.04 -0.47 -3.98
CA PHE A 182 -7.55 -1.06 -5.21
C PHE A 182 -8.25 -2.37 -4.91
N ALA A 183 -9.15 -2.78 -5.80
CA ALA A 183 -9.87 -4.02 -5.64
C ALA A 183 -10.20 -4.66 -6.99
N ALA A 184 -10.36 -5.98 -6.97
CA ALA A 184 -11.29 -6.61 -7.88
C ALA A 184 -12.71 -6.43 -7.34
N ALA A 185 -13.71 -6.29 -8.22
CA ALA A 185 -15.08 -6.20 -7.76
C ALA A 185 -16.05 -6.95 -8.68
N VAL A 186 -17.12 -7.46 -8.06
CA VAL A 186 -18.38 -7.80 -8.74
C VAL A 186 -19.49 -7.02 -8.06
N MET A 187 -20.46 -6.57 -8.85
CA MET A 187 -21.58 -5.77 -8.40
C MET A 187 -22.81 -6.22 -9.17
N GLY A 188 -23.89 -6.54 -8.46
CA GLY A 188 -25.09 -7.15 -9.05
C GLY A 188 -25.61 -6.33 -10.23
N GLY A 189 -25.72 -6.97 -11.40
CA GLY A 189 -26.21 -6.35 -12.62
C GLY A 189 -25.25 -5.36 -13.30
N SER A 190 -23.99 -5.27 -12.87
CA SER A 190 -22.96 -4.45 -13.52
C SER A 190 -21.93 -5.32 -14.25
N ASP A 191 -21.43 -4.83 -15.37
CA ASP A 191 -20.32 -5.44 -16.11
C ASP A 191 -19.02 -4.62 -15.97
N GLU A 192 -17.95 -5.09 -16.61
CA GLU A 192 -16.65 -4.38 -16.61
C GLU A 192 -16.74 -2.96 -17.18
N SER A 193 -17.65 -2.71 -18.13
CA SER A 193 -17.83 -1.37 -18.72
C SER A 193 -18.30 -0.36 -17.70
N ARG A 194 -19.07 -0.82 -16.70
CA ARG A 194 -19.53 0.00 -15.58
C ARG A 194 -18.52 0.07 -14.43
N LEU A 195 -17.86 -1.04 -14.13
CA LEU A 195 -17.00 -1.19 -12.95
C LEU A 195 -15.57 -0.72 -13.17
N CYS A 196 -15.00 -0.93 -14.35
CA CYS A 196 -13.60 -0.62 -14.54
C CYS A 196 -13.31 0.86 -14.28
N CYS A 197 -12.35 1.06 -13.38
CA CYS A 197 -11.84 2.35 -12.95
C CYS A 197 -12.84 3.26 -12.21
N SER A 198 -14.02 2.76 -11.82
CA SER A 198 -14.88 3.48 -10.87
C SER A 198 -14.30 3.36 -9.46
N CYS A 199 -14.67 4.31 -8.60
CA CYS A 199 -14.22 4.32 -7.21
C CYS A 199 -15.39 4.20 -6.24
N TYR A 200 -15.13 3.54 -5.12
CA TYR A 200 -16.11 3.32 -4.07
C TYR A 200 -15.50 3.65 -2.71
N GLU A 201 -16.22 4.42 -1.89
CA GLU A 201 -15.95 4.49 -0.46
C GLU A 201 -16.61 3.27 0.19
N LEU A 202 -15.79 2.41 0.77
CA LEU A 202 -16.18 1.30 1.62
C LEU A 202 -16.16 1.80 3.06
N THR A 203 -17.23 1.58 3.81
CA THR A 203 -17.26 1.74 5.27
C THR A 203 -17.38 0.35 5.88
N PHE A 204 -16.35 -0.08 6.60
CA PHE A 204 -16.35 -1.40 7.24
C PHE A 204 -17.39 -1.47 8.35
N THR A 205 -18.16 -2.57 8.38
CA THR A 205 -19.27 -2.77 9.32
C THR A 205 -19.00 -3.88 10.34
N SER A 206 -17.92 -4.65 10.18
CA SER A 206 -17.54 -5.74 11.10
C SER A 206 -16.03 -5.80 11.35
N THR A 207 -15.62 -6.68 12.27
CA THR A 207 -14.23 -6.92 12.74
C THR A 207 -13.59 -5.71 13.46
N ALA A 208 -12.28 -5.75 13.68
CA ALA A 208 -11.51 -4.69 14.35
C ALA A 208 -11.42 -3.38 13.56
N VAL A 209 -11.78 -3.37 12.27
CA VAL A 209 -11.78 -2.18 11.42
C VAL A 209 -13.15 -1.53 11.26
N ALA A 210 -14.19 -2.03 11.95
CA ALA A 210 -15.53 -1.46 11.88
C ALA A 210 -15.53 0.08 12.11
N GLY A 211 -16.23 0.80 11.26
CA GLY A 211 -16.28 2.27 11.24
C GLY A 211 -15.16 2.95 10.46
N LYS A 212 -14.04 2.26 10.17
CA LYS A 212 -13.01 2.79 9.27
C LYS A 212 -13.54 2.82 7.83
N LYS A 213 -12.91 3.68 7.01
CA LYS A 213 -13.25 3.86 5.61
C LYS A 213 -12.08 3.54 4.71
N MET A 214 -12.36 2.96 3.55
CA MET A 214 -11.39 2.75 2.48
C MET A 214 -11.97 3.20 1.16
N VAL A 215 -11.29 4.08 0.42
CA VAL A 215 -11.68 4.36 -0.97
C VAL A 215 -10.85 3.48 -1.89
N VAL A 216 -11.53 2.68 -2.71
CA VAL A 216 -10.89 1.78 -3.67
C VAL A 216 -11.23 2.19 -5.08
N GLN A 217 -10.26 2.08 -6.00
CA GLN A 217 -10.56 2.00 -7.42
C GLN A 217 -10.67 0.53 -7.84
N VAL A 218 -11.70 0.21 -8.61
CA VAL A 218 -11.85 -1.13 -9.20
C VAL A 218 -10.93 -1.23 -10.41
N THR A 219 -9.96 -2.13 -10.35
CA THR A 219 -9.01 -2.38 -11.44
C THR A 219 -9.14 -3.76 -12.06
N ASN A 220 -9.92 -4.64 -11.44
CA ASN A 220 -10.11 -6.02 -11.86
C ASN A 220 -11.56 -6.44 -11.62
N THR A 221 -11.98 -7.52 -12.27
CA THR A 221 -13.19 -8.24 -11.90
C THR A 221 -12.87 -9.69 -11.55
N GLY A 222 -13.74 -10.31 -10.76
CA GLY A 222 -13.59 -11.69 -10.32
C GLY A 222 -14.94 -12.38 -10.24
N VAL A 223 -14.93 -13.65 -9.86
CA VAL A 223 -16.12 -14.47 -9.71
C VAL A 223 -16.31 -14.78 -8.24
N TYR A 224 -17.39 -14.28 -7.67
CA TYR A 224 -17.73 -14.43 -6.25
C TYR A 224 -19.19 -14.86 -6.10
N PRO A 225 -19.53 -15.62 -5.03
CA PRO A 225 -20.91 -16.06 -4.81
C PRO A 225 -21.84 -14.91 -4.40
N GLU A 226 -21.30 -13.84 -3.80
CA GLU A 226 -22.10 -12.67 -3.40
C GLU A 226 -22.44 -11.78 -4.60
N ALA A 227 -23.63 -11.18 -4.56
CA ALA A 227 -24.05 -10.22 -5.58
C ALA A 227 -23.10 -9.00 -5.64
N ASN A 228 -22.59 -8.54 -4.49
CA ASN A 228 -21.60 -7.47 -4.40
C ASN A 228 -20.41 -7.94 -3.57
N HIS A 229 -19.22 -7.87 -4.15
CA HIS A 229 -17.99 -8.29 -3.51
C HIS A 229 -16.84 -7.35 -3.90
N PHE A 230 -15.99 -7.00 -2.92
CA PHE A 230 -14.72 -6.31 -3.17
C PHE A 230 -13.56 -7.18 -2.67
N ASP A 231 -12.74 -7.69 -3.59
CA ASP A 231 -11.54 -8.43 -3.26
C ASP A 231 -10.36 -7.45 -3.23
N LEU A 232 -9.93 -7.11 -2.03
CA LEU A 232 -8.99 -6.02 -1.79
C LEU A 232 -7.58 -6.44 -2.21
N GLN A 233 -6.93 -5.62 -3.05
CA GLN A 233 -5.54 -5.86 -3.42
C GLN A 233 -4.66 -5.58 -2.21
N SER A 234 -4.08 -6.63 -1.65
CA SER A 234 -3.22 -6.59 -0.47
C SER A 234 -2.11 -7.63 -0.64
N PRO A 235 -0.84 -7.24 -0.87
CA PRO A 235 0.25 -8.18 -0.97
C PRO A 235 0.29 -9.14 0.21
N GLY A 236 0.43 -10.43 -0.07
CA GLY A 236 0.36 -11.48 0.94
C GLY A 236 -1.07 -11.83 1.36
N GLY A 237 -2.11 -11.30 0.69
CA GLY A 237 -3.52 -11.67 0.88
C GLY A 237 -3.91 -13.06 0.35
N GLY A 238 -3.01 -13.69 -0.41
CA GLY A 238 -3.25 -14.97 -1.09
C GLY A 238 -3.36 -14.76 -2.59
N VAL A 239 -2.89 -15.74 -3.36
CA VAL A 239 -2.89 -15.67 -4.83
C VAL A 239 -4.23 -16.14 -5.42
N GLY A 240 -4.99 -16.94 -4.68
CA GLY A 240 -6.30 -17.41 -5.08
C GLY A 240 -6.23 -18.40 -6.27
N ILE A 241 -7.10 -18.20 -7.26
CA ILE A 241 -7.22 -19.10 -8.41
C ILE A 241 -5.94 -19.07 -9.26
N PHE A 242 -5.42 -17.88 -9.54
CA PHE A 242 -4.23 -17.67 -10.37
C PHE A 242 -2.99 -17.48 -9.51
N ASN A 243 -1.81 -17.60 -10.12
CA ASN A 243 -0.54 -17.28 -9.45
C ASN A 243 0.48 -16.80 -10.48
N GLY A 244 0.46 -15.50 -10.76
CA GLY A 244 1.52 -14.83 -11.51
C GLY A 244 2.76 -14.54 -10.66
N CYS A 245 2.63 -14.57 -9.33
CA CYS A 245 3.69 -14.20 -8.41
C CYS A 245 4.87 -15.16 -8.42
N THR A 246 4.66 -16.45 -8.72
CA THR A 246 5.76 -17.39 -8.96
C THR A 246 6.65 -16.92 -10.12
N ASN A 247 6.05 -16.50 -11.23
CA ASN A 247 6.79 -16.05 -12.41
C ASN A 247 7.37 -14.65 -12.24
N GLN A 248 6.71 -13.78 -11.47
CA GLN A 248 7.20 -12.42 -11.21
C GLN A 248 8.34 -12.39 -10.19
N TRP A 249 8.14 -13.06 -9.05
CA TRP A 249 8.92 -12.87 -7.84
C TRP A 249 9.52 -14.16 -7.27
N GLY A 250 9.32 -15.29 -7.94
CA GLY A 250 9.74 -16.60 -7.41
C GLY A 250 8.93 -17.03 -6.19
N ALA A 251 7.71 -16.52 -6.02
CA ALA A 251 6.84 -16.94 -4.92
C ALA A 251 6.55 -18.45 -4.99
N PRO A 252 6.31 -19.13 -3.83
CA PRO A 252 5.91 -20.53 -3.83
C PRO A 252 4.64 -20.79 -4.64
N LYS A 253 4.37 -22.08 -4.95
CA LYS A 253 3.23 -22.50 -5.80
C LYS A 253 1.87 -21.99 -5.32
N ASP A 254 1.71 -21.81 -4.01
CA ASP A 254 0.48 -21.33 -3.35
C ASP A 254 0.61 -19.85 -2.89
N GLY A 255 1.62 -19.12 -3.37
CA GLY A 255 1.98 -17.79 -2.89
C GLY A 255 2.82 -17.84 -1.61
N TRP A 256 3.01 -16.67 -0.97
CA TRP A 256 3.86 -16.53 0.24
C TRP A 256 3.26 -17.13 1.52
N GLY A 257 1.99 -17.53 1.49
CA GLY A 257 1.31 -18.17 2.61
C GLY A 257 0.28 -19.16 2.11
N LYS A 258 -0.91 -19.20 2.71
CA LYS A 258 -2.02 -20.01 2.19
C LYS A 258 -2.45 -19.49 0.82
N ARG A 259 -2.84 -20.40 -0.08
CA ARG A 259 -3.36 -20.04 -1.41
C ARG A 259 -4.48 -19.00 -1.34
N TYR A 260 -5.40 -19.19 -0.39
CA TYR A 260 -6.47 -18.26 -0.06
C TYR A 260 -6.23 -17.72 1.36
N GLY A 261 -6.22 -16.39 1.53
CA GLY A 261 -5.94 -15.72 2.79
C GLY A 261 -4.45 -15.42 3.05
N GLY A 262 -3.54 -16.06 2.31
CA GLY A 262 -2.13 -15.70 2.28
C GLY A 262 -1.42 -15.89 3.61
N ILE A 263 -0.52 -14.96 3.92
CA ILE A 263 0.30 -15.00 5.15
C ILE A 263 -0.55 -14.71 6.40
N SER A 264 -0.08 -15.17 7.55
CA SER A 264 -0.85 -15.14 8.80
C SER A 264 -0.36 -14.12 9.83
N SER A 265 0.84 -13.57 9.66
CA SER A 265 1.49 -12.66 10.60
C SER A 265 2.29 -11.56 9.90
N ALA A 266 2.45 -10.42 10.58
CA ALA A 266 3.19 -9.27 10.04
C ALA A 266 4.68 -9.59 9.77
N SER A 267 5.27 -10.52 10.51
CA SER A 267 6.66 -10.96 10.29
C SER A 267 6.86 -11.67 8.95
N GLU A 268 5.84 -12.36 8.45
CA GLU A 268 5.90 -13.03 7.16
C GLU A 268 5.98 -12.05 5.98
N CYS A 269 5.68 -10.75 6.18
CA CYS A 269 5.93 -9.73 5.16
C CYS A 269 7.39 -9.68 4.70
N ALA A 270 8.35 -10.08 5.54
CA ALA A 270 9.76 -10.17 5.16
C ALA A 270 10.03 -11.21 4.05
N SER A 271 9.12 -12.16 3.83
CA SER A 271 9.21 -13.15 2.75
C SER A 271 8.76 -12.62 1.38
N LEU A 272 8.06 -11.48 1.36
CA LEU A 272 7.66 -10.80 0.13
C LEU A 272 8.82 -9.93 -0.41
N PRO A 273 8.86 -9.66 -1.72
CA PRO A 273 9.77 -8.68 -2.31
C PRO A 273 9.67 -7.33 -1.58
N PRO A 274 10.78 -6.62 -1.33
CA PRO A 274 10.78 -5.34 -0.61
C PRO A 274 9.76 -4.33 -1.14
N GLN A 275 9.53 -4.33 -2.46
CA GLN A 275 8.58 -3.46 -3.15
C GLN A 275 7.12 -3.69 -2.71
N LEU A 276 6.79 -4.88 -2.19
CA LEU A 276 5.44 -5.30 -1.80
C LEU A 276 5.22 -5.29 -0.27
N GLN A 277 6.29 -5.04 0.51
CA GLN A 277 6.20 -5.13 1.97
C GLN A 277 5.35 -4.01 2.58
N ALA A 278 5.29 -2.84 1.94
CA ALA A 278 4.49 -1.72 2.44
C ALA A 278 2.99 -2.05 2.47
N GLY A 279 2.45 -2.56 1.36
CA GLY A 279 1.05 -3.01 1.27
C GLY A 279 0.80 -4.25 2.14
N CYS A 280 1.80 -5.14 2.26
CA CYS A 280 1.73 -6.25 3.20
C CYS A 280 1.58 -5.78 4.66
N HIS A 281 2.41 -4.83 5.10
CA HIS A 281 2.33 -4.29 6.45
C HIS A 281 1.06 -3.46 6.69
N TRP A 282 0.50 -2.83 5.66
CA TRP A 282 -0.81 -2.17 5.76
C TRP A 282 -1.90 -3.14 6.27
N ARG A 283 -1.90 -4.40 5.79
CA ARG A 283 -2.86 -5.43 6.22
C ARG A 283 -2.86 -5.61 7.74
N PHE A 284 -1.68 -5.70 8.35
CA PHE A 284 -1.56 -5.96 9.78
C PHE A 284 -1.67 -4.67 10.61
N ASN A 285 -1.24 -3.54 10.07
CA ASN A 285 -1.16 -2.29 10.80
C ASN A 285 -2.48 -1.50 10.78
N TRP A 286 -2.88 -1.01 9.61
CA TRP A 286 -4.08 -0.18 9.49
C TRP A 286 -5.34 -1.03 9.41
N PHE A 287 -5.28 -2.11 8.63
CA PHE A 287 -6.39 -3.04 8.41
C PHE A 287 -6.55 -4.09 9.54
N LYS A 288 -5.66 -4.06 10.54
CA LYS A 288 -5.75 -4.88 11.78
C LYS A 288 -5.92 -6.37 11.53
N ASN A 289 -5.39 -6.87 10.41
CA ASN A 289 -5.56 -8.24 9.94
C ASN A 289 -7.03 -8.71 9.96
N ALA A 290 -7.96 -7.81 9.64
CA ALA A 290 -9.37 -8.12 9.58
C ALA A 290 -9.63 -9.24 8.55
N ASP A 291 -10.30 -10.30 9.00
CA ASP A 291 -10.67 -11.42 8.14
C ASP A 291 -12.03 -11.12 7.49
N ASN A 292 -11.99 -10.84 6.20
CA ASN A 292 -13.15 -10.64 5.33
C ASN A 292 -14.27 -9.75 5.93
N PRO A 293 -13.94 -8.52 6.39
CA PRO A 293 -14.93 -7.64 6.99
C PRO A 293 -16.05 -7.28 5.99
N SER A 294 -17.28 -7.24 6.47
CA SER A 294 -18.41 -6.73 5.69
C SER A 294 -18.29 -5.21 5.54
N VAL A 295 -18.86 -4.67 4.46
CA VAL A 295 -18.86 -3.22 4.20
C VAL A 295 -20.24 -2.74 3.77
N THR A 296 -20.53 -1.47 4.04
CA THR A 296 -21.40 -0.68 3.16
C THR A 296 -20.52 0.05 2.16
N PHE A 297 -20.99 0.25 0.94
CA PHE A 297 -20.26 0.99 -0.09
C PHE A 297 -21.14 2.04 -0.74
N LYS A 298 -20.49 3.06 -1.28
CA LYS A 298 -21.10 4.05 -2.18
C LYS A 298 -20.08 4.47 -3.23
N GLU A 299 -20.54 4.67 -4.45
CA GLU A 299 -19.72 5.19 -5.53
C GLU A 299 -19.33 6.65 -5.27
N VAL A 300 -18.06 6.94 -5.54
CA VAL A 300 -17.46 8.26 -5.34
C VAL A 300 -16.62 8.63 -6.56
N THR A 301 -16.40 9.93 -6.73
CA THR A 301 -15.36 10.40 -7.65
C THR A 301 -14.02 9.83 -7.21
N CYS A 302 -13.19 9.43 -8.17
CA CYS A 302 -11.89 8.86 -7.82
C CYS A 302 -10.94 9.95 -7.31
N PRO A 303 -10.35 9.78 -6.10
CA PRO A 303 -9.25 10.63 -5.65
C PRO A 303 -8.09 10.63 -6.65
N LYS A 304 -7.46 11.80 -6.86
CA LYS A 304 -6.31 11.91 -7.79
C LYS A 304 -5.13 11.04 -7.37
N GLU A 305 -4.96 10.81 -6.07
CA GLU A 305 -3.92 9.95 -5.53
C GLU A 305 -4.07 8.49 -5.97
N ILE A 306 -5.31 8.04 -6.20
CA ILE A 306 -5.59 6.69 -6.71
C ILE A 306 -5.39 6.65 -8.22
N THR A 307 -5.97 7.61 -8.96
CA THR A 307 -5.89 7.61 -10.43
C THR A 307 -4.53 7.95 -10.99
N ALA A 308 -3.68 8.66 -10.23
CA ALA A 308 -2.28 8.90 -10.61
C ALA A 308 -1.47 7.60 -10.73
N LYS A 309 -1.76 6.63 -9.84
CA LYS A 309 -1.12 5.30 -9.84
C LYS A 309 -1.55 4.50 -11.05
N THR A 310 -2.86 4.30 -11.22
CA THR A 310 -3.39 3.46 -12.31
C THR A 310 -3.39 4.12 -13.67
N GLY A 311 -3.34 5.45 -13.75
CA GLY A 311 -3.58 6.22 -14.99
C GLY A 311 -5.02 6.18 -15.50
N CYS A 312 -5.92 5.43 -14.86
CA CYS A 312 -7.25 5.18 -15.38
C CYS A 312 -8.29 6.11 -14.73
N VAL A 313 -8.96 6.91 -15.56
CA VAL A 313 -10.04 7.82 -15.15
C VAL A 313 -11.24 7.57 -16.04
N ARG A 314 -12.44 7.38 -15.47
CA ARG A 314 -13.68 7.24 -16.24
C ARG A 314 -14.05 8.56 -16.91
N LYS A 315 -14.55 8.48 -18.16
CA LYS A 315 -15.06 9.61 -18.94
C LYS A 315 -16.56 9.79 -18.76
#